data_AF-V5GUQ6-F1
#
_entry.id   AF-V5GUQ6-F1
#
_cell.length_a   1.000
_cell.length_b   1.000
_cell.length_c   1.000
_cell.angle_alpha   90.00
_cell.angle_beta   90.00
_cell.angle_gamma   90.00
#
_symmetry.space_group_name_H-M   'P 1'
#
loop_
_entity.id
_entity.type
_entity.pdbx_description
1 polymer ?
#
loop_
_entity_poly.entity_id
_entity_poly.type
_entity_poly.pdbx_seq_one_letter_code
_entity_poly.pdbx_strand_id
1 'polypeptide(L)'
;YQATSKVKMKVIQDIFIVCFLTTLSINVNATCNFLHYCNQDSKGHYQSCIQANGTEPEPLNSTHEKYNEAIAKLKQYCGFYFEEGSEVPVDLCCDVDQVITMAKGFQNTVPFQRCPTCINNILPAYCQFSCSPNQTDYVKNYTYNGTLDEDGNLLYLFIR
;
A
#
# COMPACT_ATOMS: atom_id res chain seq x y z
N TYR A 1 27.36 -39.97 -35.62
CA TYR A 1 27.80 -38.61 -35.29
C TYR A 1 26.68 -37.56 -35.23
N GLN A 2 25.59 -37.65 -36.02
CA GLN A 2 24.51 -36.64 -35.99
C GLN A 2 23.50 -36.78 -34.81
N ALA A 3 23.28 -37.99 -34.28
CA ALA A 3 22.33 -38.21 -33.19
C ALA A 3 22.81 -37.67 -31.82
N THR A 4 24.11 -37.76 -31.54
CA THR A 4 24.72 -37.29 -30.28
C THR A 4 24.78 -35.76 -30.16
N SER A 5 24.83 -35.05 -31.30
CA SER A 5 24.79 -33.58 -31.35
C SER A 5 23.39 -33.02 -31.02
N LYS A 6 22.31 -33.63 -31.53
CA LYS A 6 20.93 -33.22 -31.24
C LYS A 6 20.54 -33.42 -29.78
N VAL A 7 21.00 -34.51 -29.16
CA VAL A 7 20.75 -34.79 -27.73
C VAL A 7 21.44 -33.75 -26.84
N LYS A 8 22.70 -33.39 -27.13
CA LYS A 8 23.41 -32.34 -26.38
C LYS A 8 22.71 -30.97 -26.48
N MET A 9 22.20 -30.62 -27.66
CA MET A 9 21.53 -29.34 -27.90
C MET A 9 20.18 -29.25 -27.15
N LYS A 10 19.44 -30.37 -27.08
CA LYS A 10 18.18 -30.45 -26.31
C LYS A 10 18.42 -30.36 -24.81
N VAL A 11 19.43 -31.05 -24.29
CA VAL A 11 19.81 -30.98 -22.87
C VAL A 11 20.25 -29.57 -22.47
N ILE A 12 21.01 -28.87 -23.31
CA ILE A 12 21.40 -27.48 -23.06
C ILE A 12 20.17 -26.56 -23.04
N GLN A 13 19.24 -26.74 -23.98
CA GLN A 13 17.99 -25.97 -24.03
C GLN A 13 17.11 -26.22 -22.80
N ASP A 14 16.97 -27.47 -22.36
CA ASP A 14 16.21 -27.84 -21.16
C ASP A 14 16.85 -27.25 -19.88
N ILE A 15 18.18 -27.21 -19.79
CA ILE A 15 18.91 -26.56 -18.68
C ILE A 15 18.65 -25.04 -18.67
N PHE A 16 18.68 -24.38 -19.83
CA PHE A 16 18.38 -22.95 -19.92
C PHE A 16 16.94 -22.63 -19.47
N ILE A 17 15.96 -23.46 -19.85
CA ILE A 17 14.56 -23.29 -19.45
C ILE A 17 14.40 -23.47 -17.94
N VAL A 18 15.02 -24.49 -17.34
CA VAL A 18 14.96 -24.75 -15.90
C VAL A 18 15.62 -23.60 -15.12
N CYS A 19 16.80 -23.15 -15.54
CA CYS A 19 17.47 -22.00 -14.90
C CYS A 19 16.59 -20.74 -14.96
N PHE A 20 15.99 -20.43 -16.12
CA PHE A 20 15.13 -19.25 -16.28
C PHE A 20 13.90 -19.30 -15.37
N LEU A 21 13.28 -20.48 -15.21
CA LEU A 21 12.16 -20.70 -14.29
C LEU A 21 12.55 -20.53 -12.82
N THR A 22 13.75 -20.98 -12.41
CA THR A 22 14.21 -20.84 -11.02
C THR A 22 14.60 -19.41 -10.64
N THR A 23 15.09 -18.60 -11.58
CA THR A 23 15.51 -17.22 -11.32
C THR A 23 14.36 -16.20 -11.28
N LEU A 24 13.16 -16.59 -11.75
CA LEU A 24 11.97 -15.73 -11.79
C LEU A 24 11.20 -15.66 -10.46
N SER A 25 11.61 -16.42 -9.43
CA SER A 25 10.97 -16.38 -8.11
C SER A 25 11.49 -15.18 -7.31
N ILE A 26 11.08 -13.97 -7.70
CA ILE A 26 11.28 -12.77 -6.88
C ILE A 26 10.25 -12.83 -5.75
N ASN A 27 10.69 -13.13 -4.53
CA ASN A 27 9.85 -13.01 -3.34
C ASN A 27 9.70 -11.52 -3.01
N VAL A 28 8.81 -10.82 -3.71
CA VAL A 28 8.37 -9.48 -3.31
C VAL A 28 7.35 -9.70 -2.20
N ASN A 29 7.77 -9.55 -0.94
CA ASN A 29 6.82 -9.68 0.18
C ASN A 29 6.10 -8.34 0.35
N ALA A 30 4.83 -8.29 -0.04
CA ALA A 30 3.97 -7.13 0.17
C ALA A 30 3.84 -6.87 1.67
N THR A 31 4.18 -5.67 2.12
CA THR A 31 4.17 -5.32 3.54
C THR A 31 3.72 -3.88 3.79
N CYS A 32 3.11 -3.67 4.95
CA CYS A 32 2.49 -2.43 5.39
C CYS A 32 3.39 -1.64 6.33
N ASN A 33 3.43 -0.32 6.15
CA ASN A 33 4.02 0.59 7.13
C ASN A 33 2.97 1.13 8.11
N PHE A 34 1.75 1.32 7.63
CA PHE A 34 0.64 1.83 8.43
C PHE A 34 -0.59 0.96 8.20
N LEU A 35 -1.29 0.60 9.27
CA LEU A 35 -2.53 -0.17 9.22
C LEU A 35 -3.30 0.03 10.53
N HIS A 36 -4.61 0.16 10.46
CA HIS A 36 -5.50 0.52 11.56
C HIS A 36 -5.24 1.88 12.19
N TYR A 37 -6.16 2.30 13.07
CA TYR A 37 -6.00 3.47 13.94
C TYR A 37 -5.64 3.05 15.36
N CYS A 38 -4.62 3.69 15.97
CA CYS A 38 -4.23 3.47 17.37
C CYS A 38 -4.40 4.70 18.25
N ASN A 39 -4.36 5.89 17.66
CA ASN A 39 -4.36 7.15 18.40
C ASN A 39 -5.37 8.12 17.80
N GLN A 40 -5.85 9.02 18.65
CA GLN A 40 -6.62 10.18 18.25
C GLN A 40 -5.99 11.41 18.89
N ASP A 41 -5.71 12.44 18.09
CA ASP A 41 -5.14 13.68 18.61
C ASP A 41 -6.19 14.51 19.39
N SER A 42 -5.74 15.56 20.08
CA SER A 42 -6.62 16.46 20.85
C SER A 42 -7.64 17.23 19.99
N LYS A 43 -7.50 17.22 18.67
CA LYS A 43 -8.40 17.84 17.69
C LYS A 43 -9.37 16.81 17.09
N GLY A 44 -9.29 15.56 17.49
CA GLY A 44 -10.16 14.47 17.02
C GLY A 44 -9.67 13.78 15.74
N HIS A 45 -8.45 14.04 15.25
CA HIS A 45 -7.92 13.34 14.09
C HIS A 45 -7.36 11.97 14.48
N TYR A 46 -7.81 10.93 13.79
CA TYR A 46 -7.28 9.59 13.94
C TYR A 46 -5.91 9.46 13.25
N GLN A 47 -4.98 8.81 13.94
CA GLN A 47 -3.63 8.55 13.45
C GLN A 47 -3.45 7.04 13.25
N SER A 48 -2.90 6.69 12.09
CA SER A 48 -2.65 5.29 11.75
C SER A 48 -1.57 4.68 12.64
N CYS A 49 -1.70 3.38 12.96
CA CYS A 49 -0.65 2.65 13.67
C CYS A 49 0.57 2.50 12.78
N ILE A 50 1.76 2.71 13.35
CA ILE A 50 3.01 2.26 12.72
C ILE A 50 3.10 0.75 12.91
N GLN A 51 3.33 0.04 11.83
CA GLN A 51 3.40 -1.40 11.80
C GLN A 51 4.82 -1.92 12.01
N ALA A 52 4.93 -3.13 12.55
CA ALA A 52 6.20 -3.83 12.64
C ALA A 52 6.70 -4.18 11.24
N ASN A 53 8.02 -4.35 11.09
CA ASN A 53 8.58 -4.78 9.81
C ASN A 53 8.02 -6.16 9.44
N GLY A 54 7.45 -6.29 8.25
CA GLY A 54 6.87 -7.53 7.77
C GLY A 54 5.36 -7.69 7.97
N THR A 55 4.63 -6.68 8.48
CA THR A 55 3.16 -6.76 8.55
C THR A 55 2.57 -6.92 7.16
N GLU A 56 1.78 -7.97 6.94
CA GLU A 56 1.16 -8.29 5.65
C GLU A 56 -0.12 -7.45 5.43
N PRO A 57 -0.48 -7.14 4.18
CA PRO A 57 -1.77 -6.54 3.83
C PRO A 57 -2.93 -7.45 4.24
N GLU A 58 -4.07 -6.85 4.55
CA GLU A 58 -5.25 -7.58 5.04
C GLU A 58 -6.46 -7.35 4.13
N PRO A 59 -7.36 -8.35 4.01
CA PRO A 59 -8.63 -8.14 3.35
C PRO A 59 -9.50 -7.16 4.15
N LEU A 60 -10.23 -6.28 3.45
CA LEU A 60 -11.19 -5.40 4.12
C LEU A 60 -12.24 -6.23 4.88
N ASN A 61 -12.44 -5.90 6.17
CA ASN A 61 -13.39 -6.60 7.02
C ASN A 61 -14.85 -6.43 6.53
N SER A 62 -15.40 -7.49 5.94
CA SER A 62 -16.76 -7.55 5.38
C SER A 62 -17.89 -7.45 6.40
N THR A 63 -17.59 -7.67 7.68
CA THR A 63 -18.57 -7.55 8.78
C THR A 63 -18.70 -6.12 9.31
N HIS A 64 -17.80 -5.22 8.89
CA HIS A 64 -17.80 -3.83 9.35
C HIS A 64 -19.03 -3.07 8.82
N GLU A 65 -19.63 -2.23 9.67
CA GLU A 65 -20.86 -1.49 9.35
C GLU A 65 -20.74 -0.63 8.08
N LYS A 66 -19.55 -0.08 7.81
CA LYS A 66 -19.26 0.79 6.65
C LYS A 66 -18.61 0.05 5.47
N TYR A 67 -18.57 -1.28 5.48
CA TYR A 67 -17.88 -2.05 4.44
C TYR A 67 -18.35 -1.70 3.03
N ASN A 68 -19.67 -1.70 2.79
CA ASN A 68 -20.23 -1.37 1.47
C ASN A 68 -19.92 0.06 1.03
N GLU A 69 -19.90 1.01 1.98
CA GLU A 69 -19.50 2.39 1.70
C GLU A 69 -18.02 2.44 1.29
N ALA A 70 -17.14 1.77 2.03
CA ALA A 70 -15.72 1.72 1.73
C ALA A 70 -15.45 1.10 0.35
N ILE A 71 -16.11 0.00 0.00
CA ILE A 71 -16.03 -0.60 -1.34
C ILE A 71 -16.45 0.40 -2.43
N ALA A 72 -17.57 1.11 -2.23
CA ALA A 72 -18.02 2.13 -3.19
C ALA A 72 -17.00 3.26 -3.35
N LYS A 73 -16.36 3.71 -2.25
CA LYS A 73 -15.31 4.74 -2.28
C LYS A 73 -14.03 4.24 -2.95
N LEU A 74 -13.61 3.01 -2.69
CA LEU A 74 -12.46 2.40 -3.37
C LEU A 74 -12.73 2.28 -4.86
N LYS A 75 -13.90 1.81 -5.29
CA LYS A 75 -14.26 1.77 -6.72
C LYS A 75 -14.27 3.17 -7.35
N GLN A 76 -14.76 4.16 -6.62
CA GLN A 76 -14.85 5.54 -7.10
C GLN A 76 -13.47 6.20 -7.31
N TYR A 77 -12.51 5.97 -6.41
CA TYR A 77 -11.26 6.73 -6.38
C TYR A 77 -9.99 5.89 -6.62
N CYS A 78 -10.03 4.61 -6.26
CA CYS A 78 -8.90 3.69 -6.24
C CYS A 78 -9.23 2.38 -6.98
N GLY A 79 -9.99 2.45 -8.08
CA GLY A 79 -10.54 1.27 -8.76
C GLY A 79 -9.52 0.25 -9.26
N PHE A 80 -8.24 0.64 -9.37
CA PHE A 80 -7.13 -0.23 -9.73
C PHE A 80 -6.77 -1.28 -8.66
N TYR A 81 -7.37 -1.23 -7.47
CA TYR A 81 -7.26 -2.30 -6.48
C TYR A 81 -8.22 -3.47 -6.70
N PHE A 82 -9.11 -3.38 -7.69
CA PHE A 82 -10.01 -4.46 -8.06
C PHE A 82 -9.48 -5.15 -9.31
N GLU A 83 -9.35 -6.48 -9.22
CA GLU A 83 -9.12 -7.30 -10.41
C GLU A 83 -10.33 -7.27 -11.33
N GLU A 84 -10.12 -7.54 -12.61
CA GLU A 84 -11.19 -7.51 -13.62
C GLU A 84 -12.32 -8.48 -13.25
N GLY A 85 -13.53 -7.94 -13.06
CA GLY A 85 -14.71 -8.71 -12.66
C GLY A 85 -14.81 -9.03 -11.17
N SER A 86 -13.85 -8.58 -10.33
CA SER A 86 -13.92 -8.76 -8.89
C SER A 86 -14.73 -7.65 -8.20
N GLU A 87 -15.58 -8.05 -7.26
CA GLU A 87 -16.32 -7.15 -6.37
C GLU A 87 -15.53 -6.83 -5.08
N VAL A 88 -14.45 -7.57 -4.82
CA VAL A 88 -13.61 -7.46 -3.63
C VAL A 88 -12.24 -6.92 -4.06
N PRO A 89 -11.66 -5.93 -3.35
CA PRO A 89 -10.32 -5.46 -3.65
C PRO A 89 -9.29 -6.54 -3.30
N VAL A 90 -8.07 -6.40 -3.81
CA VAL A 90 -6.90 -7.11 -3.27
C VAL A 90 -6.70 -6.78 -1.80
N ASP A 91 -5.85 -7.54 -1.11
CA ASP A 91 -5.48 -7.24 0.27
C ASP A 91 -4.77 -5.87 0.35
N LEU A 92 -5.11 -5.06 1.36
CA LEU A 92 -4.70 -3.65 1.47
C LEU A 92 -4.01 -3.36 2.80
N CYS A 93 -3.17 -2.33 2.79
CA CYS A 93 -2.60 -1.75 4.00
C CYS A 93 -3.48 -0.63 4.57
N CYS A 94 -4.79 -0.85 4.59
CA CYS A 94 -5.76 0.03 5.24
C CYS A 94 -7.03 -0.73 5.61
N ASP A 95 -7.67 -0.33 6.70
CA ASP A 95 -8.97 -0.86 7.10
C ASP A 95 -10.15 -0.01 6.58
N VAL A 96 -11.36 -0.45 6.91
CA VAL A 96 -12.60 0.18 6.45
C VAL A 96 -12.69 1.64 6.88
N ASP A 97 -12.35 1.99 8.13
CA ASP A 97 -12.42 3.37 8.60
C ASP A 97 -11.32 4.26 7.98
N GLN A 98 -10.13 3.69 7.73
CA GLN A 98 -9.06 4.37 7.00
C GLN A 98 -9.46 4.71 5.56
N VAL A 99 -10.15 3.80 4.86
CA VAL A 99 -10.71 4.06 3.52
C VAL A 99 -11.70 5.21 3.56
N ILE A 100 -12.63 5.22 4.53
CA ILE A 100 -13.62 6.29 4.65
C ILE A 100 -12.96 7.63 4.92
N THR A 101 -11.94 7.67 5.78
CA THR A 101 -11.21 8.90 6.12
C THR A 101 -10.40 9.42 4.92
N MET A 102 -9.72 8.54 4.19
CA MET A 102 -9.02 8.87 2.94
C MET A 102 -10.01 9.48 1.93
N ALA A 103 -11.16 8.83 1.73
CA ALA A 103 -12.19 9.30 0.81
C ALA A 103 -12.77 10.67 1.20
N LYS A 104 -12.95 10.94 2.51
CA LYS A 104 -13.32 12.28 3.00
C LYS A 104 -12.24 13.31 2.67
N GLY A 105 -10.97 12.95 2.82
CA GLY A 105 -9.83 13.81 2.46
C GLY A 105 -9.86 14.29 1.01
N PHE A 106 -10.41 13.49 0.08
CA PHE A 106 -10.53 13.87 -1.32
C PHE A 106 -11.46 15.05 -1.58
N GLN A 107 -12.34 15.42 -0.65
CA GLN A 107 -13.13 16.66 -0.75
C GLN A 107 -12.23 17.90 -0.80
N ASN A 108 -11.02 17.83 -0.25
CA ASN A 108 -10.04 18.92 -0.32
C ASN A 108 -9.38 19.05 -1.71
N THR A 109 -9.64 18.12 -2.63
CA THR A 109 -9.08 18.16 -3.99
C THR A 109 -9.90 18.99 -4.97
N VAL A 110 -11.06 19.53 -4.55
CA VAL A 110 -11.95 20.36 -5.39
C VAL A 110 -11.21 21.47 -6.17
N PRO A 111 -10.22 22.20 -5.61
CA PRO A 111 -9.47 23.19 -6.38
C PRO A 111 -8.74 22.63 -7.61
N PHE A 112 -8.32 21.36 -7.56
CA PHE A 112 -7.58 20.69 -8.64
C PHE A 112 -8.50 20.10 -9.70
N GLN A 113 -9.82 20.03 -9.47
CA GLN A 113 -10.80 19.47 -10.43
C GLN A 113 -10.90 20.24 -11.74
N ARG A 114 -10.42 21.48 -11.78
CA ARG A 114 -10.34 22.28 -13.02
C ARG A 114 -9.37 21.68 -14.05
N CYS A 115 -8.45 20.81 -13.61
CA CYS A 115 -7.50 20.10 -14.47
C CYS A 115 -7.68 18.58 -14.28
N PRO A 116 -8.28 17.86 -15.24
CA PRO A 116 -8.50 16.41 -15.12
C PRO A 116 -7.22 15.63 -14.85
N THR A 117 -6.11 16.02 -15.49
CA THR A 117 -4.80 15.38 -15.27
C THR A 117 -4.32 15.51 -13.83
N CYS A 118 -4.52 16.66 -13.19
CA CYS A 118 -4.11 16.86 -11.80
C CYS A 118 -4.86 15.89 -10.88
N ILE A 119 -6.18 15.79 -11.01
CA ILE A 119 -6.98 14.86 -10.21
C ILE A 119 -6.61 13.40 -10.48
N ASN A 120 -6.41 13.05 -11.76
CA ASN A 120 -6.03 11.69 -12.16
C ASN A 120 -4.64 11.28 -11.64
N ASN A 121 -3.80 12.22 -11.23
CA ASN A 121 -2.51 11.92 -10.60
C ASN A 121 -2.59 11.98 -9.07
N ILE A 122 -3.32 12.95 -8.53
CA ILE A 122 -3.45 13.17 -7.08
C ILE A 122 -4.17 11.99 -6.42
N LEU A 123 -5.34 11.61 -6.91
CA LEU A 123 -6.15 10.58 -6.24
C LEU A 123 -5.43 9.23 -6.18
N PRO A 124 -4.86 8.70 -7.27
CA PRO A 124 -4.09 7.45 -7.19
C PRO A 124 -2.88 7.55 -6.28
N ALA A 125 -2.17 8.69 -6.25
CA ALA A 125 -1.02 8.87 -5.36
C ALA A 125 -1.42 8.75 -3.88
N TYR A 126 -2.54 9.35 -3.48
CA TYR A 126 -3.06 9.20 -2.13
C TYR A 126 -3.56 7.78 -1.84
N CYS A 127 -4.28 7.15 -2.78
CA CYS A 127 -4.68 5.74 -2.66
C CYS A 127 -3.45 4.83 -2.44
N GLN A 128 -2.35 5.06 -3.16
CA GLN A 128 -1.11 4.31 -3.03
C GLN A 128 -0.43 4.56 -1.68
N PHE A 129 -0.37 5.81 -1.22
CA PHE A 129 0.19 6.14 0.08
C PHE A 129 -0.59 5.54 1.24
N SER A 130 -1.92 5.54 1.15
CA SER A 130 -2.81 5.16 2.26
C SER A 130 -3.13 3.68 2.31
N CYS A 131 -3.22 2.98 1.18
CA CYS A 131 -3.81 1.63 1.13
C CYS A 131 -2.99 0.59 0.35
N SER A 132 -1.92 0.97 -0.34
CA SER A 132 -1.20 0.02 -1.20
C SER A 132 -0.66 -1.17 -0.41
N PRO A 133 -0.75 -2.41 -0.93
CA PRO A 133 -0.16 -3.59 -0.30
C PRO A 133 1.38 -3.52 -0.19
N ASN A 134 2.02 -2.67 -1.00
CA ASN A 134 3.47 -2.54 -1.09
C ASN A 134 3.97 -1.23 -0.48
N GLN A 135 3.34 -0.74 0.59
CA GLN A 135 3.69 0.54 1.21
C GLN A 135 5.19 0.64 1.58
N THR A 136 5.81 -0.46 2.03
CA THR A 136 7.22 -0.47 2.46
C THR A 136 8.24 -0.26 1.35
N ASP A 137 7.84 -0.39 0.08
CA ASP A 137 8.73 -0.16 -1.06
C ASP A 137 9.12 1.32 -1.20
N TYR A 138 8.25 2.24 -0.76
CA TYR A 138 8.43 3.68 -0.97
C TYR A 138 8.06 4.56 0.22
N VAL A 139 7.37 4.02 1.23
CA VAL A 139 7.09 4.71 2.49
C VAL A 139 8.10 4.26 3.54
N LYS A 140 8.59 5.20 4.35
CA LYS A 140 9.39 4.91 5.53
C LYS A 140 8.82 5.68 6.70
N ASN A 141 8.63 5.00 7.82
CA ASN A 141 8.25 5.64 9.07
C ASN A 141 9.50 6.10 9.82
N TYR A 142 9.41 7.26 10.46
CA TYR A 142 10.44 7.80 11.35
C TYR A 142 9.74 8.22 12.64
N THR A 143 10.28 7.78 13.77
CA THR A 143 9.79 8.24 15.08
C THR A 143 10.74 9.29 15.61
N TYR A 144 10.18 10.43 15.98
CA TYR A 144 10.94 11.50 16.61
C TYR A 144 10.84 11.37 18.12
N ASN A 145 11.99 11.19 18.77
CA ASN A 145 12.08 11.39 20.21
C ASN A 145 12.51 12.84 20.43
N GLY A 146 11.54 13.68 20.81
CA GLY A 146 11.78 15.06 21.20
C GLY A 146 11.93 15.17 22.71
N THR A 147 12.96 15.87 23.18
CA THR A 147 12.97 16.40 24.55
C THR A 147 12.28 17.76 24.51
N LEU A 148 11.24 17.94 25.34
CA LEU A 148 10.57 19.24 25.51
C LEU A 148 11.23 19.97 26.69
N ASP A 149 11.39 21.29 26.61
CA ASP A 149 11.73 22.11 27.79
C ASP A 149 10.52 22.26 28.73
N GLU A 150 10.73 22.89 29.89
CA GLU A 150 9.66 23.14 30.88
C GLU A 150 8.53 24.03 30.33
N ASP A 151 8.80 24.78 29.25
CA ASP A 151 7.85 25.65 28.56
C ASP A 151 7.17 24.95 27.35
N GLY A 152 7.47 23.67 27.11
CA GLY A 152 6.89 22.85 26.04
C GLY A 152 7.49 23.07 24.65
N ASN A 153 8.62 23.77 24.54
CA ASN A 153 9.34 23.93 23.28
C ASN A 153 10.26 22.73 23.01
N LEU A 154 10.41 22.40 21.73
CA LEU A 154 11.25 21.32 21.28
C LEU A 154 12.74 21.71 21.39
N LEU A 155 13.46 21.08 22.33
CA LEU A 155 14.88 21.33 22.59
C LEU A 155 15.78 20.66 21.55
N TYR A 156 15.52 19.38 21.26
CA TYR A 156 16.25 18.58 20.27
C TYR A 156 15.33 17.52 19.66
N LEU A 157 15.51 17.29 18.36
CA LEU A 157 14.76 16.30 17.59
C LEU A 157 15.72 15.17 17.18
N PHE A 158 15.57 13.98 17.75
CA PHE A 158 16.29 12.79 17.27
C PHE A 158 15.38 11.99 16.34
N ILE A 159 15.79 11.88 15.08
CA ILE A 159 15.14 11.03 14.08
C ILE A 159 15.75 9.63 14.22
N ARG A 160 14.95 8.64 14.61
CA ARG A 160 15.33 7.23 14.52
C ARG A 160 14.86 6.64 13.19
#